data_AF-A0A2I7N653-F1
#
_entry.id   AF-A0A2I7N653-F1
#
_cell.length_a   1.000
_cell.length_b   1.000
_cell.length_c   1.000
_cell.angle_alpha   90.00
_cell.angle_beta   90.00
_cell.angle_gamma   90.00
#
_symmetry.space_group_name_H-M   'P 1'
#
loop_
_entity.id
_entity.type
_entity.pdbx_description
1 polymer ?
#
loop_
_entity_poly.entity_id
_entity_poly.type
_entity_poly.pdbx_seq_one_letter_code
_entity_poly.pdbx_strand_id
1 'polypeptide(L)'
;MIGRFLGSIALGKLANTSKLLLMIVVSAALTAFLMYSIGSAEAQLTYYAIFQVVAIILFLVCKSSPRLNLVLFSIVNIANLIVAIMLHNTMFAAWAILSIGIFNSVMWPNIFDLGIAKLGQYKEQGASLLVMMILGGALLPVIQGKIADVGNIVDSYWVPVVGYVYILLYGLFYSQREIKWIK
;
A
#
# COMPACT_ATOMS: atom_id res chain seq x y z
N MET A 1 -7.64 6.10 3.10
CA MET A 1 -6.58 7.14 3.15
C MET A 1 -5.80 7.17 4.47
N ILE A 2 -6.23 6.44 5.51
CA ILE A 2 -5.57 6.39 6.83
C ILE A 2 -4.08 6.01 6.72
N GLY A 3 -3.72 5.06 5.85
CA GLY A 3 -2.32 4.66 5.69
C GLY A 3 -1.41 5.80 5.21
N ARG A 4 -1.85 6.73 4.35
CA ARG A 4 -1.03 7.90 3.94
C ARG A 4 -0.65 8.78 5.13
N PHE A 5 -1.58 8.98 6.07
CA PHE A 5 -1.30 9.69 7.32
C PHE A 5 -0.32 8.93 8.21
N LEU A 6 -0.46 7.60 8.31
CA LEU A 6 0.50 6.75 9.01
C LEU A 6 1.90 6.83 8.39
N GLY A 7 1.97 6.78 7.05
CA GLY A 7 3.21 6.90 6.28
C GLY A 7 3.90 8.26 6.46
N SER A 8 3.15 9.37 6.44
CA SER A 8 3.73 10.70 6.66
C SER A 8 4.28 10.88 8.07
N ILE A 9 3.62 10.31 9.08
CA ILE A 9 4.10 10.34 10.47
C ILE A 9 5.35 9.46 10.62
N ALA A 10 5.33 8.27 10.03
CA ALA A 10 6.47 7.34 10.04
C ALA A 10 7.72 7.97 9.41
N LEU A 11 7.57 8.63 8.25
CA LEU A 11 8.68 9.28 7.53
C LEU A 11 9.13 10.62 8.15
N GLY A 12 8.41 11.15 9.15
CA GLY A 12 8.75 12.41 9.82
C GLY A 12 10.06 12.35 10.63
N LYS A 13 10.63 13.50 11.01
CA LYS A 13 11.87 13.59 11.81
C LYS A 13 11.67 13.44 13.33
N LEU A 14 10.54 12.89 13.76
CA LEU A 14 10.17 12.77 15.17
C LEU A 14 10.90 11.60 15.87
N ALA A 15 11.01 11.67 17.19
CA ALA A 15 11.50 10.54 18.00
C ALA A 15 10.58 9.31 17.85
N ASN A 16 11.16 8.10 17.94
CA ASN A 16 10.44 6.86 17.65
C ASN A 16 9.18 6.66 18.50
N THR A 17 9.21 7.10 19.76
CA THR A 17 8.08 7.06 20.69
C THR A 17 6.96 8.04 20.32
N SER A 18 7.31 9.25 19.89
CA SER A 18 6.35 10.26 19.44
C SER A 18 5.70 9.89 18.11
N LYS A 19 6.45 9.23 17.21
CA LYS A 19 5.90 8.65 15.97
C LYS A 19 4.85 7.58 16.26
N LEU A 20 5.19 6.65 17.16
CA LEU A 20 4.30 5.55 17.54
C LEU A 20 3.01 6.08 18.18
N LEU A 21 3.11 7.03 19.10
CA LEU A 21 1.94 7.66 19.72
C LEU A 21 1.06 8.37 18.68
N LEU A 22 1.65 9.17 17.79
CA LEU A 22 0.88 9.87 16.75
C LEU A 22 0.21 8.90 15.76
N MET A 23 0.90 7.83 15.36
CA MET A 23 0.33 6.81 14.46
C MET A 23 -0.87 6.12 15.10
N ILE A 24 -0.77 5.72 16.36
CA ILE A 24 -1.88 5.09 17.09
C ILE A 24 -3.03 6.07 17.26
N VAL A 25 -2.76 7.30 17.70
CA VAL A 25 -3.79 8.32 17.95
C VAL A 25 -4.54 8.68 16.67
N VAL A 26 -3.81 8.92 15.56
CA VAL A 26 -4.44 9.29 14.28
C VAL A 26 -5.23 8.13 13.69
N SER A 27 -4.71 6.89 13.77
CA SER A 27 -5.45 5.70 13.34
C SER A 27 -6.72 5.50 14.16
N ALA A 28 -6.64 5.60 15.48
CA ALA A 28 -7.76 5.43 16.38
C ALA A 28 -8.81 6.55 16.20
N ALA A 29 -8.39 7.80 16.04
CA ALA A 29 -9.28 8.93 15.82
C ALA A 29 -10.03 8.82 14.49
N LEU A 30 -9.35 8.41 13.40
CA LEU A 30 -9.99 8.23 12.09
C LEU A 30 -10.95 7.03 12.10
N THR A 31 -10.61 5.95 12.80
CA THR A 31 -11.51 4.79 12.95
C THR A 31 -12.71 5.12 13.83
N ALA A 32 -12.53 5.87 14.92
CA ALA A 32 -13.62 6.34 15.78
C ALA A 32 -14.54 7.33 15.04
N PHE A 33 -13.98 8.22 14.21
CA PHE A 33 -14.75 9.11 13.35
C PHE A 33 -15.60 8.33 12.34
N LEU A 34 -15.04 7.28 11.73
CA LEU A 34 -15.79 6.40 10.82
C LEU A 34 -16.92 5.65 11.55
N MET A 35 -16.67 5.13 12.75
CA MET A 35 -17.71 4.49 13.57
C MET A 35 -18.85 5.48 13.88
N TYR A 36 -18.51 6.73 14.19
CA TYR A 36 -19.49 7.78 14.46
C TYR A 36 -20.28 8.19 13.21
N SER A 37 -19.63 8.34 12.05
CA SER A 37 -20.29 8.81 10.82
C SER A 37 -21.22 7.78 10.20
N ILE A 38 -20.93 6.49 10.37
CA ILE A 38 -21.71 5.38 9.80
C ILE A 38 -22.88 4.99 10.74
N GLY A 39 -22.82 5.37 12.02
CA GLY A 39 -23.93 5.17 12.96
C GLY A 39 -24.21 3.71 13.36
N SER A 40 -23.38 2.77 12.91
CA SER A 40 -23.50 1.35 13.19
C SER A 40 -22.21 0.80 13.82
N ALA A 41 -22.30 0.30 15.05
CA ALA A 41 -21.24 -0.46 15.70
C ALA A 41 -21.21 -1.89 15.13
N GLU A 42 -20.94 -2.04 13.84
CA GLU A 42 -20.80 -3.35 13.24
C GLU A 42 -19.46 -3.97 13.62
N ALA A 43 -19.46 -5.28 13.90
CA ALA A 43 -18.25 -6.08 14.13
C ALA A 43 -17.20 -5.90 13.02
N GLN A 44 -17.64 -5.49 11.84
CA GLN A 44 -16.81 -5.16 10.69
C GLN A 44 -15.78 -4.04 10.98
N LEU A 45 -16.18 -2.97 11.67
CA LEU A 45 -15.27 -1.88 12.02
C LEU A 45 -14.19 -2.31 13.04
N THR A 46 -14.47 -3.32 13.87
CA THR A 46 -13.51 -3.89 14.81
C THR A 46 -12.41 -4.69 14.09
N TYR A 47 -12.76 -5.48 13.08
CA TYR A 47 -11.75 -6.21 12.28
C TYR A 47 -10.83 -5.24 11.53
N TYR A 48 -11.38 -4.16 11.00
CA TYR A 48 -10.58 -3.10 10.37
C TYR A 48 -9.52 -2.51 11.32
N ALA A 49 -9.86 -2.30 12.60
CA ALA A 49 -8.91 -1.84 13.61
C ALA A 49 -7.76 -2.84 13.87
N ILE A 50 -8.02 -4.14 13.82
CA ILE A 50 -6.97 -5.18 13.98
C ILE A 50 -5.96 -5.10 12.83
N PHE A 51 -6.43 -5.00 11.58
CA PHE A 51 -5.54 -4.86 10.43
C PHE A 51 -4.74 -3.55 10.45
N GLN A 52 -5.30 -2.48 11.04
CA GLN A 52 -4.55 -1.24 11.28
C GLN A 52 -3.42 -1.44 12.29
N VAL A 53 -3.66 -2.15 13.40
CA VAL A 53 -2.60 -2.45 14.38
C VAL A 53 -1.49 -3.26 13.74
N VAL A 54 -1.82 -4.27 12.91
CA VAL A 54 -0.83 -5.05 12.15
C VAL A 54 -0.03 -4.15 11.20
N ALA A 55 -0.70 -3.23 10.49
CA ALA A 55 -0.01 -2.27 9.64
C ALA A 55 0.95 -1.38 10.43
N ILE A 56 0.54 -0.85 11.60
CA ILE A 56 1.38 -0.04 12.48
C ILE A 56 2.61 -0.84 12.95
N ILE A 57 2.44 -2.10 13.35
CA ILE A 57 3.55 -2.97 13.76
C ILE A 57 4.55 -3.13 12.60
N LEU A 58 4.05 -3.42 11.39
CA LEU A 58 4.89 -3.54 10.20
C LEU A 58 5.65 -2.26 9.89
N PHE A 59 5.01 -1.09 10.07
CA PHE A 59 5.69 0.21 9.90
C PHE A 59 6.85 0.41 10.88
N LEU A 60 6.71 -0.04 12.13
CA LEU A 60 7.77 0.05 13.13
C LEU A 60 8.98 -0.81 12.74
N VAL A 61 8.74 -1.99 12.18
CA VAL A 61 9.79 -2.91 11.70
C VAL A 61 10.58 -2.28 10.55
N CYS A 62 9.92 -1.55 9.65
CA CYS A 62 10.54 -0.96 8.46
C CYS A 62 11.50 0.23 8.74
N LYS A 63 11.60 0.70 9.99
CA LYS A 63 12.44 1.84 10.40
C LYS A 63 12.33 3.07 9.48
N SER A 64 11.17 3.31 8.88
CA SER A 64 10.90 4.45 7.99
C SER A 64 11.73 4.50 6.71
N SER A 65 12.33 3.40 6.26
CA SER A 65 13.03 3.40 4.96
C SER A 65 12.01 3.15 3.81
N PRO A 66 11.92 4.03 2.79
CA PRO A 66 10.96 3.89 1.70
C PRO A 66 11.06 2.54 0.97
N ARG A 67 12.30 2.04 0.82
CA ARG A 67 12.59 0.74 0.18
C ARG A 67 12.04 -0.45 0.97
N LEU A 68 12.35 -0.56 2.26
CA LEU A 68 11.89 -1.71 3.05
C LEU A 68 10.38 -1.69 3.21
N ASN A 69 9.79 -0.50 3.38
CA ASN A 69 8.33 -0.33 3.35
C ASN A 69 7.74 -0.90 2.05
N LEU A 70 8.31 -0.54 0.89
CA LEU A 70 7.81 -1.02 -0.39
C LEU A 70 7.88 -2.55 -0.51
N VAL A 71 9.02 -3.14 -0.15
CA VAL A 71 9.24 -4.60 -0.25
C VAL A 71 8.31 -5.35 0.70
N LEU A 72 8.32 -5.01 1.98
CA LEU A 72 7.53 -5.72 3.00
C LEU A 72 6.03 -5.57 2.75
N PHE A 73 5.55 -4.38 2.38
CA PHE A 73 4.14 -4.19 2.10
C PHE A 73 3.71 -4.92 0.82
N SER A 74 4.60 -5.04 -0.18
CA SER A 74 4.30 -5.83 -1.39
C SER A 74 4.17 -7.31 -1.05
N ILE A 75 5.06 -7.85 -0.20
CA ILE A 75 4.97 -9.24 0.28
C ILE A 75 3.65 -9.46 1.03
N VAL A 76 3.29 -8.57 1.95
CA VAL A 76 2.03 -8.68 2.71
C VAL A 76 0.81 -8.59 1.79
N ASN A 77 0.81 -7.68 0.81
CA ASN A 77 -0.30 -7.58 -0.14
C ASN A 77 -0.42 -8.82 -1.03
N ILE A 78 0.69 -9.40 -1.48
CA ILE A 78 0.69 -10.68 -2.22
C ILE A 78 0.13 -11.79 -1.35
N ALA A 79 0.59 -11.91 -0.10
CA ALA A 79 0.09 -12.90 0.84
C ALA A 79 -1.42 -12.75 1.10
N ASN A 80 -1.89 -11.51 1.31
CA ASN A 80 -3.31 -11.23 1.50
C ASN A 80 -4.16 -11.58 0.28
N LEU A 81 -3.66 -11.33 -0.94
CA LEU A 81 -4.34 -11.74 -2.17
C LEU A 81 -4.38 -13.26 -2.32
N ILE A 82 -3.28 -13.96 -2.04
CA ILE A 82 -3.25 -15.43 -2.08
C ILE A 82 -4.24 -16.00 -1.06
N VAL A 83 -4.27 -15.46 0.16
CA VAL A 83 -5.24 -15.85 1.20
C VAL A 83 -6.67 -15.62 0.74
N ALA A 84 -6.95 -14.46 0.11
CA ALA A 84 -8.27 -14.17 -0.45
C ALA A 84 -8.66 -15.12 -1.60
N ILE A 85 -7.67 -15.53 -2.42
CA ILE A 85 -7.85 -16.52 -3.49
C ILE A 85 -8.04 -17.93 -2.92
N MET A 86 -7.45 -18.30 -1.77
CA MET A 86 -7.61 -19.65 -1.22
C MET A 86 -8.90 -19.82 -0.40
N LEU A 87 -9.32 -18.78 0.32
CA LEU A 87 -10.43 -18.83 1.28
C LEU A 87 -11.79 -18.42 0.69
N HIS A 88 -12.01 -18.62 -0.61
CA HIS A 88 -13.22 -18.25 -1.39
C HIS A 88 -14.47 -17.90 -0.56
N ASN A 89 -15.04 -16.71 -0.75
CA ASN A 89 -16.32 -16.28 -0.15
C ASN A 89 -16.41 -16.29 1.39
N THR A 90 -15.28 -16.31 2.11
CA THR A 90 -15.28 -16.11 3.56
C THR A 90 -15.15 -14.64 3.93
N MET A 91 -15.66 -14.27 5.11
CA MET A 91 -15.50 -12.93 5.67
C MET A 91 -14.01 -12.55 5.80
N PHE A 92 -13.14 -13.54 6.06
CA PHE A 92 -11.68 -13.35 6.09
C PHE A 92 -11.08 -12.91 4.74
N ALA A 93 -11.58 -13.42 3.62
CA ALA A 93 -11.12 -13.00 2.29
C ALA A 93 -11.46 -11.52 2.03
N ALA A 94 -12.65 -11.07 2.41
CA ALA A 94 -13.03 -9.66 2.32
C ALA A 94 -12.12 -8.76 3.16
N TRP A 95 -11.79 -9.18 4.37
CA TRP A 95 -10.87 -8.45 5.25
C TRP A 95 -9.44 -8.39 4.71
N ALA A 96 -8.94 -9.50 4.15
CA ALA A 96 -7.63 -9.54 3.51
C ALA A 96 -7.56 -8.52 2.37
N ILE A 97 -8.60 -8.44 1.52
CA ILE A 97 -8.67 -7.47 0.42
C ILE A 97 -8.75 -6.03 0.94
N LEU A 98 -9.57 -5.74 1.96
CA LEU A 98 -9.68 -4.40 2.54
C LEU A 98 -8.35 -3.93 3.14
N SER A 99 -7.60 -4.83 3.76
CA SER A 99 -6.29 -4.50 4.37
C SER A 99 -5.27 -4.02 3.33
N ILE A 100 -5.32 -4.52 2.09
CA ILE A 100 -4.47 -4.11 0.97
C ILE A 100 -4.54 -2.59 0.75
N GLY A 101 -5.73 -2.00 0.92
CA GLY A 101 -5.93 -0.56 0.75
C GLY A 101 -5.12 0.30 1.71
N ILE A 102 -4.86 -0.19 2.93
CA ILE A 102 -4.05 0.51 3.92
C ILE A 102 -2.59 0.56 3.45
N PHE A 103 -2.05 -0.59 3.05
CA PHE A 103 -0.67 -0.72 2.59
C PHE A 103 -0.42 0.03 1.27
N ASN A 104 -1.34 -0.09 0.31
CA ASN A 104 -1.22 0.54 -1.01
C ASN A 104 -1.16 2.07 -0.91
N SER A 105 -1.83 2.64 0.09
CA SER A 105 -1.85 4.09 0.28
C SER A 105 -0.45 4.67 0.57
N VAL A 106 0.44 3.90 1.21
CA VAL A 106 1.82 4.31 1.53
C VAL A 106 2.83 3.89 0.47
N MET A 107 2.51 2.89 -0.34
CA MET A 107 3.38 2.50 -1.45
C MET A 107 3.56 3.64 -2.46
N TRP A 108 2.49 4.34 -2.84
CA TRP A 108 2.59 5.40 -3.85
C TRP A 108 3.63 6.50 -3.53
N PRO A 109 3.60 7.18 -2.37
CA PRO A 109 4.63 8.19 -2.05
C PRO A 109 6.03 7.57 -1.99
N ASN A 110 6.18 6.33 -1.53
CA ASN A 110 7.48 5.65 -1.52
C ASN A 110 7.98 5.35 -2.95
N ILE A 111 7.12 4.92 -3.87
CA ILE A 111 7.47 4.72 -5.29
C ILE A 111 7.87 6.04 -5.90
N PHE A 112 7.12 7.11 -5.62
CA PHE A 112 7.39 8.43 -6.14
C PHE A 112 8.75 8.95 -5.66
N ASP A 113 9.00 8.89 -4.35
CA ASP A 113 10.27 9.30 -3.74
C ASP A 113 11.45 8.50 -4.31
N LEU A 114 11.33 7.17 -4.38
CA LEU A 114 12.38 6.30 -4.95
C LEU A 114 12.58 6.54 -6.44
N GLY A 115 11.50 6.83 -7.17
CA GLY A 115 11.50 7.09 -8.60
C GLY A 115 12.26 8.35 -8.95
N ILE A 116 12.13 9.42 -8.16
CA ILE A 116 12.76 10.72 -8.44
C ILE A 116 14.09 10.97 -7.70
N ALA A 117 14.42 10.20 -6.66
CA ALA A 117 15.55 10.47 -5.77
C ALA A 117 16.89 10.71 -6.49
N LYS A 118 17.15 9.99 -7.60
CA LYS A 118 18.44 9.98 -8.31
C LYS A 118 18.45 10.73 -9.65
N LEU A 119 17.41 11.48 -9.99
CA LEU A 119 17.31 12.18 -11.29
C LEU A 119 18.02 13.54 -11.34
N GLY A 120 18.52 14.08 -10.22
CA GLY A 120 19.21 15.36 -10.19
C GLY A 120 18.37 16.50 -10.79
N GLN A 121 18.90 17.15 -11.83
CA GLN A 121 18.23 18.21 -12.60
C GLN A 121 16.94 17.75 -13.32
N TYR A 122 16.79 16.45 -13.60
CA TYR A 122 15.63 15.89 -14.29
C TYR A 122 14.49 15.48 -13.36
N LYS A 123 14.55 15.84 -12.07
CA LYS A 123 13.52 15.45 -11.08
C LYS A 123 12.12 15.88 -11.48
N GLU A 124 11.95 17.09 -12.01
CA GLU A 124 10.64 17.61 -12.42
C GLU A 124 10.07 16.84 -13.62
N GLN A 125 10.91 16.50 -14.60
CA GLN A 125 10.52 15.68 -15.76
C GLN A 125 10.23 14.23 -15.36
N GLY A 126 11.03 13.65 -14.45
CA GLY A 126 10.77 12.32 -13.90
C GLY A 126 9.45 12.26 -13.13
N ALA A 127 9.16 13.28 -12.33
CA ALA A 127 7.91 13.42 -11.59
C ALA A 127 6.69 13.50 -12.54
N SER A 128 6.77 14.31 -13.61
CA SER A 128 5.66 14.46 -14.55
C SER A 128 5.39 13.15 -15.32
N LEU A 129 6.44 12.42 -15.71
CA LEU A 129 6.30 11.10 -16.32
C LEU A 129 5.65 10.07 -15.38
N LEU A 130 6.03 10.05 -14.09
CA LEU A 130 5.40 9.17 -13.10
C LEU A 130 3.90 9.47 -12.94
N VAL A 131 3.50 10.74 -12.98
CA VAL A 131 2.09 11.13 -12.94
C VAL A 131 1.35 10.71 -14.21
N MET A 132 1.97 10.84 -15.39
CA MET A 132 1.38 10.34 -16.64
C MET A 132 1.18 8.83 -16.64
N MET A 133 2.07 8.07 -15.99
CA MET A 133 1.95 6.62 -15.86
C MET A 133 0.78 6.14 -14.98
N ILE A 134 0.05 7.05 -14.31
CA ILE A 134 -1.22 6.72 -13.63
C ILE A 134 -2.22 6.09 -14.62
N LEU A 135 -2.08 6.35 -15.93
CA LEU A 135 -2.82 5.65 -16.99
C LEU A 135 -2.82 4.12 -16.86
N GLY A 136 -1.71 3.53 -16.39
CA GLY A 136 -1.64 2.08 -16.15
C GLY A 136 -2.66 1.59 -15.11
N GLY A 137 -3.02 2.46 -14.15
CA GLY A 137 -4.07 2.21 -13.17
C GLY A 137 -5.48 2.23 -13.76
N ALA A 138 -5.70 2.78 -14.95
CA ALA A 138 -6.96 2.66 -15.69
C ALA A 138 -6.99 1.39 -16.56
N LEU A 139 -5.82 0.93 -17.04
CA LEU A 139 -5.72 -0.26 -17.88
C LEU A 139 -5.90 -1.57 -17.08
N LEU A 140 -5.24 -1.68 -15.93
CA LEU A 140 -5.27 -2.90 -15.10
C LEU A 140 -6.68 -3.29 -14.64
N PRO A 141 -7.56 -2.38 -14.17
CA PRO A 141 -8.93 -2.72 -13.80
C PRO A 141 -9.78 -3.21 -14.97
N VAL A 142 -9.55 -2.71 -16.19
CA VAL A 142 -10.27 -3.19 -17.39
C VAL A 142 -9.87 -4.63 -17.69
N ILE A 143 -8.59 -4.96 -17.59
CA ILE A 143 -8.09 -6.32 -17.76
C ILE A 143 -8.66 -7.24 -16.66
N GLN A 144 -8.62 -6.79 -15.41
CA GLN A 144 -9.16 -7.53 -14.27
C GLN A 144 -10.67 -7.77 -14.42
N GLY A 145 -11.43 -6.72 -14.77
CA GLY A 145 -12.87 -6.80 -14.99
C GLY A 145 -13.22 -7.79 -16.09
N LYS A 146 -12.52 -7.74 -17.23
CA LYS A 146 -12.73 -8.68 -18.33
C LYS A 146 -12.46 -10.14 -17.92
N ILE A 147 -11.45 -10.38 -17.07
CA ILE A 147 -11.18 -11.72 -16.54
C ILE A 147 -12.28 -12.15 -15.56
N ALA A 148 -12.79 -11.23 -14.75
CA ALA A 148 -13.91 -11.49 -13.85
C ALA A 148 -15.22 -11.81 -14.62
N ASP A 149 -15.44 -11.17 -15.78
CA ASP A 149 -16.64 -11.38 -16.61
C ASP A 149 -16.63 -12.73 -17.34
N VAL A 150 -15.46 -13.24 -17.72
CA VAL A 150 -15.30 -14.51 -18.47
C VAL A 150 -15.11 -15.70 -17.53
N GLY A 151 -14.47 -15.48 -16.37
CA GLY A 151 -14.18 -16.50 -15.37
C GLY A 151 -14.89 -16.25 -14.05
N ASN A 152 -14.17 -16.42 -12.95
CA ASN A 152 -14.66 -16.05 -11.61
C ASN A 152 -14.00 -14.77 -11.11
N ILE A 153 -14.71 -14.04 -10.25
CA ILE A 153 -14.17 -12.85 -9.56
C ILE A 153 -12.87 -13.19 -8.82
N VAL A 154 -12.76 -14.39 -8.26
CA VAL A 154 -11.57 -14.82 -7.52
C VAL A 154 -10.35 -14.94 -8.46
N ASP A 155 -10.53 -15.49 -9.65
CA ASP A 155 -9.43 -15.65 -10.62
C ASP A 155 -8.91 -14.29 -11.11
N SER A 156 -9.77 -13.27 -11.11
CA SER A 156 -9.38 -11.90 -11.44
C SER A 156 -8.31 -11.34 -10.49
N TYR A 157 -8.21 -11.84 -9.26
CA TYR A 157 -7.23 -11.39 -8.27
C TYR A 157 -5.79 -11.79 -8.60
N TRP A 158 -5.56 -12.66 -9.58
CA TRP A 158 -4.21 -12.90 -10.11
C TRP A 158 -3.62 -11.67 -10.81
N VAL A 159 -4.45 -10.81 -11.40
CA VAL A 159 -4.00 -9.57 -12.03
C VAL A 159 -3.27 -8.65 -11.04
N PRO A 160 -3.87 -8.26 -9.90
CA PRO A 160 -3.16 -7.46 -8.91
C PRO A 160 -1.99 -8.21 -8.26
N VAL A 161 -2.01 -9.54 -8.15
CA VAL A 161 -0.84 -10.32 -7.66
C VAL A 161 0.38 -10.06 -8.55
N VAL A 162 0.23 -10.16 -9.87
CA VAL A 162 1.32 -9.87 -10.81
C VAL A 162 1.79 -8.42 -10.68
N GLY A 163 0.86 -7.48 -10.50
CA GLY A 163 1.19 -6.07 -10.23
C GLY A 163 2.04 -5.88 -8.97
N TYR A 164 1.67 -6.52 -7.85
CA TYR A 164 2.46 -6.44 -6.62
C TYR A 164 3.80 -7.17 -6.70
N VAL A 165 3.90 -8.25 -7.47
CA VAL A 165 5.19 -8.90 -7.77
C VAL A 165 6.11 -7.94 -8.52
N TYR A 166 5.58 -7.16 -9.48
CA TYR A 166 6.36 -6.13 -10.16
C TYR A 166 6.87 -5.05 -9.19
N ILE A 167 6.01 -4.57 -8.28
CA ILE A 167 6.40 -3.58 -7.26
C ILE A 167 7.47 -4.16 -6.31
N LEU A 168 7.34 -5.45 -5.94
CA LEU A 168 8.32 -6.16 -5.13
C LEU A 168 9.71 -6.18 -5.82
N LEU A 169 9.74 -6.57 -7.09
CA LEU A 169 10.96 -6.60 -7.89
C LEU A 169 11.57 -5.20 -8.03
N TYR A 170 10.73 -4.17 -8.19
CA TYR A 170 11.18 -2.79 -8.23
C TYR A 170 11.88 -2.37 -6.92
N GLY A 171 11.30 -2.69 -5.77
CA GLY A 171 11.89 -2.39 -4.46
C GLY A 171 13.19 -3.16 -4.17
N LEU A 172 13.28 -4.41 -4.63
CA LEU A 172 14.45 -5.26 -4.42
C LEU A 172 15.63 -4.85 -5.32
N PHE A 173 15.40 -4.73 -6.62
CA PHE A 173 16.48 -4.64 -7.62
C PHE A 173 16.68 -3.24 -8.20
N TYR A 174 15.59 -2.51 -8.46
CA TYR A 174 15.66 -1.28 -9.27
C TYR A 174 15.86 -0.02 -8.42
N SER A 175 15.30 0.03 -7.21
CA SER A 175 15.43 1.15 -6.27
C SER A 175 16.89 1.55 -5.97
N GLN A 176 17.85 0.64 -6.10
CA GLN A 176 19.25 0.88 -5.74
C GLN A 176 20.17 1.22 -6.92
N ARG A 177 19.73 1.07 -8.17
CA ARG A 177 20.61 1.32 -9.32
C ARG A 177 21.05 2.78 -9.36
N GLU A 178 22.35 2.99 -9.52
CA GLU A 178 22.91 4.32 -9.76
C GLU A 178 22.85 4.63 -11.24
N ILE A 179 22.36 5.82 -11.58
CA ILE A 179 22.26 6.27 -12.96
C ILE A 179 23.60 6.90 -13.33
N LYS A 180 24.53 6.08 -13.83
CA LYS A 180 25.91 6.49 -14.17
C LYS A 180 26.01 7.57 -15.27
N TRP A 181 24.92 7.86 -15.96
CA TRP A 181 24.89 8.75 -17.14
C TRP A 181 24.39 10.16 -16.82
N ILE A 182 23.85 10.38 -15.62
CA ILE A 182 23.45 11.72 -15.14
C ILE A 182 24.65 12.29 -14.38
N LYS A 183 25.44 13.12 -15.06
CA LYS A 183 26.48 13.98 -14.45
C LYS A 183 25.84 15.27 -13.94
#